data_AF-A0A813ECM8-F1
#
_entry.id   AF-A0A813ECM8-F1
#
_cell.length_a   1.000
_cell.length_b   1.000
_cell.length_c   1.000
_cell.angle_alpha   90.00
_cell.angle_beta   90.00
_cell.angle_gamma   90.00
#
_symmetry.space_group_name_H-M   'P 1'
#
loop_
_entity.id
_entity.type
_entity.pdbx_description
1 polymer ?
#
loop_
_entity_poly.entity_id
_entity_poly.type
_entity_poly.pdbx_seq_one_letter_code
_entity_poly.pdbx_strand_id
1 'polypeptide(L)'
;MDGSVEARSCLMLLIPRLDVRWRWAWQPGCTALELTCHNLSVGDEDLADADRDEPLMNCLLDVQRSKDSGFILHGPGGIALCSREKTEEEHVYRRYGDLRIPSCIQELLRRVVDGQHVTPFALSPSLTSFERLATHRFAEQLGLMHGSHGTGLRRRLFVWRQGDILPDLDSEEED
;
A
#
# COMPACT_ATOMS: atom_id res chain seq x y z
N MET A 1 20.83 -1.92 -3.33
CA MET A 1 19.78 -1.55 -2.37
C MET A 1 19.17 -2.86 -1.93
N ASP A 2 19.45 -3.24 -0.70
CA ASP A 2 19.21 -4.60 -0.23
C ASP A 2 17.75 -4.66 0.22
N GLY A 3 16.94 -5.30 -0.62
CA GLY A 3 15.48 -5.32 -0.49
C GLY A 3 15.06 -6.25 0.63
N SER A 4 14.73 -5.68 1.79
CA SER A 4 13.89 -6.33 2.79
C SER A 4 12.58 -5.56 2.85
N VAL A 5 11.46 -6.23 2.55
CA VAL A 5 10.12 -5.64 2.68
C VAL A 5 9.21 -6.70 3.29
N GLU A 6 8.48 -6.32 4.34
CA GLU A 6 7.59 -7.20 5.10
C GLU A 6 6.23 -7.38 4.39
N ALA A 7 6.20 -8.16 3.31
CA ALA A 7 4.94 -8.69 2.75
C ALA A 7 4.43 -9.92 3.55
N ARG A 8 4.52 -9.88 4.89
CA ARG A 8 4.40 -11.06 5.78
C ARG A 8 3.10 -11.86 5.59
N SER A 9 1.97 -11.19 5.34
CA SER A 9 0.66 -11.84 5.23
C SER A 9 0.54 -12.79 4.04
N CYS A 10 1.03 -12.40 2.86
CA CYS A 10 1.03 -13.24 1.67
C CYS A 10 2.12 -14.31 1.74
N LEU A 11 3.27 -14.00 2.34
CA LEU A 11 4.40 -14.93 2.47
C LEU A 11 4.11 -16.09 3.43
N MET A 12 3.21 -15.91 4.40
CA MET A 12 2.73 -17.01 5.27
C MET A 12 1.98 -18.11 4.52
N LEU A 13 1.45 -17.84 3.32
CA LEU A 13 0.85 -18.87 2.46
C LEU A 13 1.90 -19.82 1.89
N LEU A 14 3.15 -19.36 1.75
CA LEU A 14 4.27 -20.18 1.30
C LEU A 14 4.88 -20.96 2.46
N ILE A 15 5.13 -20.30 3.59
CA ILE A 15 5.62 -20.93 4.82
C ILE A 15 4.84 -20.37 6.02
N PRO A 16 3.98 -21.16 6.70
CA PRO A 16 3.16 -20.70 7.82
C PRO A 16 3.96 -20.63 9.13
N ARG A 17 5.08 -19.91 9.12
CA ARG A 17 5.98 -19.72 10.26
C ARG A 17 6.24 -18.23 10.48
N LEU A 18 6.38 -17.84 11.75
CA LEU A 18 6.66 -16.46 12.16
C LEU A 18 8.14 -16.22 12.46
N ASP A 19 8.90 -17.30 12.69
CA ASP A 19 10.33 -17.33 13.01
C ASP A 19 11.19 -17.48 11.76
N VAL A 20 10.84 -16.76 10.69
CA VAL A 20 11.53 -16.84 9.40
C VAL A 20 11.85 -15.46 8.83
N ARG A 21 12.96 -15.38 8.10
CA ARG A 21 13.43 -14.17 7.42
C ARG A 21 13.37 -14.41 5.92
N TRP A 22 12.83 -13.43 5.20
CA TRP A 22 12.72 -13.47 3.75
C TRP A 22 13.78 -12.56 3.12
N ARG A 23 14.41 -13.05 2.06
CA ARG A 23 15.31 -12.31 1.16
C ARG A 23 14.77 -12.44 -0.25
N TRP A 24 15.03 -11.45 -1.09
CA TRP A 24 14.69 -11.56 -2.50
C TRP A 24 15.75 -10.92 -3.40
N ALA A 25 15.87 -11.45 -4.61
CA ALA A 25 16.75 -10.95 -5.65
C ALA A 25 16.06 -11.01 -7.00
N TRP A 26 16.30 -10.00 -7.84
CA TRP A 26 15.88 -10.05 -9.24
C TRP A 26 16.79 -10.99 -10.01
N GLN A 27 16.20 -11.88 -10.80
CA GLN A 27 16.98 -12.72 -11.70
C GLN A 27 17.45 -11.88 -12.91
N PRO A 28 18.75 -11.87 -13.23
CA PRO A 28 19.29 -11.03 -14.31
C PRO A 28 18.60 -11.30 -15.65
N GLY A 29 18.11 -10.24 -16.29
CA GLY A 29 17.56 -10.31 -17.65
C GLY A 29 16.17 -10.95 -17.78
N CYS A 30 15.45 -11.19 -16.69
CA CYS A 30 14.08 -11.72 -16.74
C CYS A 30 13.13 -11.02 -15.77
N THR A 31 11.84 -11.35 -15.87
CA THR A 31 10.77 -10.83 -15.00
C THR A 31 10.52 -11.75 -13.81
N ALA A 32 11.55 -12.46 -13.34
CA ALA A 32 11.44 -13.36 -12.21
C ALA A 32 12.11 -12.78 -10.96
N LEU A 33 11.46 -12.99 -9.83
CA LEU A 33 11.94 -12.69 -8.50
C LEU A 33 12.31 -14.00 -7.82
N GLU A 34 13.57 -14.15 -7.41
CA GLU A 34 13.97 -15.21 -6.50
C GLU A 34 13.65 -14.80 -5.07
N LEU A 35 12.89 -15.63 -4.36
CA LEU A 35 12.49 -15.42 -2.98
C LEU A 35 13.06 -16.56 -2.12
N THR A 36 13.88 -16.18 -1.16
CA THR A 36 14.60 -17.10 -0.26
C THR A 36 14.13 -16.90 1.17
N CYS A 37 13.84 -18.01 1.86
CA CYS A 37 13.40 -18.02 3.25
C CYS A 37 14.45 -18.71 4.12
N HIS A 38 14.81 -18.10 5.25
CA HIS A 38 15.74 -18.63 6.24
C HIS A 38 15.09 -18.69 7.62
N ASN A 39 15.57 -19.56 8.51
CA ASN A 39 15.18 -19.46 9.93
C ASN A 39 15.68 -18.14 10.51
N LEU A 40 14.93 -17.53 11.43
CA LEU A 40 15.54 -16.59 12.38
C LEU A 40 16.27 -17.42 13.44
N SER A 41 17.60 -17.49 13.36
CA SER A 41 18.43 -17.98 14.45
C SER A 41 18.26 -17.05 15.66
N VAL A 42 17.73 -17.59 16.76
CA VAL A 42 17.53 -16.86 18.01
C VAL A 42 18.91 -16.67 18.66
N GLY A 43 19.57 -15.53 18.40
CA GLY A 43 20.79 -15.15 19.12
C GLY A 43 21.90 -14.47 18.31
N ASP A 44 21.83 -14.44 16.98
CA ASP A 44 22.85 -13.78 16.15
C ASP A 44 22.43 -12.34 15.80
N GLU A 45 22.86 -11.39 16.63
CA GLU A 45 22.81 -9.96 16.31
C GLU A 45 23.89 -9.55 15.30
N ASP A 46 24.89 -10.41 15.05
CA ASP A 46 25.95 -10.19 14.06
C ASP A 46 25.50 -10.63 12.66
N LEU A 47 24.75 -9.74 12.01
CA LEU A 47 24.16 -9.83 10.66
C LEU A 47 25.13 -10.14 9.50
N ALA A 48 26.44 -10.26 9.76
CA ALA A 48 27.46 -10.34 8.71
C ALA A 48 27.72 -11.75 8.17
N ASP A 49 27.31 -12.82 8.86
CA ASP A 49 27.62 -14.22 8.48
C ASP A 49 26.36 -15.04 8.08
N ALA A 50 25.25 -14.34 7.79
CA ALA A 50 23.97 -14.93 7.38
C ALA A 50 23.98 -15.64 6.00
N ASP A 51 25.15 -15.78 5.37
CA ASP A 51 25.36 -16.61 4.16
C ASP A 51 25.65 -18.08 4.49
N ARG A 52 25.76 -18.44 5.77
CA ARG A 52 26.01 -19.83 6.19
C ARG A 52 24.75 -20.65 6.46
N ASP A 53 23.59 -20.02 6.58
CA ASP A 53 22.35 -20.72 6.88
C ASP A 53 21.70 -21.24 5.59
N GLU A 54 21.58 -22.58 5.49
CA GLU A 54 20.84 -23.22 4.42
C GLU A 54 19.40 -22.66 4.36
N PRO A 55 18.93 -22.24 3.17
CA PRO A 55 17.59 -21.70 3.04
C PRO A 55 16.54 -22.79 3.33
N LEU A 56 15.54 -22.45 4.13
CA LEU A 56 14.35 -23.28 4.37
C LEU A 56 13.58 -23.53 3.07
N MET A 57 13.54 -22.52 2.21
CA MET A 57 12.87 -22.56 0.93
C MET A 57 13.50 -21.53 0.01
N ASN A 58 13.60 -21.92 -1.26
CA ASN A 58 13.85 -21.00 -2.35
C ASN A 58 12.74 -21.21 -3.38
N CYS A 59 12.12 -20.13 -3.83
CA CYS A 59 11.15 -20.19 -4.93
C CYS A 59 11.37 -19.04 -5.90
N LEU A 60 11.25 -19.35 -7.19
CA LEU A 60 11.15 -18.36 -8.25
C LEU A 60 9.70 -17.96 -8.41
N LEU A 61 9.47 -16.65 -8.43
CA LEU A 61 8.17 -16.04 -8.63
C LEU A 61 8.18 -15.21 -9.91
N ASP A 62 7.29 -15.53 -10.85
CA ASP A 62 7.11 -14.72 -12.05
C ASP A 62 6.36 -13.44 -11.69
N VAL A 63 6.95 -12.30 -12.01
CA VAL A 63 6.36 -10.99 -11.71
C VAL A 63 5.55 -10.55 -12.92
N GLN A 64 4.24 -10.50 -12.73
CA GLN A 64 3.32 -9.94 -13.72
C GLN A 64 2.80 -8.59 -13.24
N ARG A 65 2.89 -7.58 -14.09
CA ARG A 65 2.24 -6.29 -13.83
C ARG A 65 0.73 -6.42 -14.03
N SER A 66 -0.06 -6.03 -13.04
CA SER A 66 -1.51 -6.03 -13.15
C SER A 66 -2.02 -4.77 -13.88
N LYS A 67 -3.26 -4.85 -14.41
CA LYS A 67 -3.89 -3.77 -15.20
C LYS A 67 -4.10 -2.47 -14.39
N ASP A 68 -4.15 -2.59 -13.07
CA ASP A 68 -4.28 -1.51 -12.09
C ASP A 68 -2.93 -0.98 -11.58
N SER A 69 -1.83 -1.28 -12.28
CA SER A 69 -0.46 -0.85 -11.93
C SER A 69 0.18 -1.52 -10.71
N GLY A 70 -0.48 -2.51 -10.10
CA GLY A 70 0.12 -3.39 -9.10
C GLY A 70 0.99 -4.51 -9.70
N PHE A 71 1.36 -5.46 -8.85
CA PHE A 71 2.10 -6.67 -9.25
C PHE A 71 1.45 -7.93 -8.67
N ILE A 72 1.50 -8.99 -9.47
CA ILE A 72 1.13 -10.34 -9.07
C ILE A 72 2.40 -11.17 -9.17
N LEU A 73 2.79 -11.80 -8.06
CA LEU A 73 3.90 -12.74 -8.03
C LEU A 73 3.32 -14.15 -8.15
N HIS A 74 3.57 -14.79 -9.30
CA HIS A 74 3.11 -16.15 -9.57
C HIS A 74 4.17 -17.14 -9.12
N GLY A 75 3.84 -17.98 -8.15
CA GLY A 75 4.70 -19.03 -7.63
C GLY A 75 4.33 -20.43 -8.10
N PRO A 76 5.09 -21.44 -7.65
CA PRO A 76 4.81 -22.85 -7.93
C PRO A 76 3.40 -23.26 -7.48
N GLY A 77 2.80 -24.22 -8.18
CA GLY A 77 1.49 -24.76 -7.81
C GLY A 77 0.30 -23.81 -8.01
N GLY A 78 0.48 -22.75 -8.81
CA GLY A 78 -0.59 -21.79 -9.12
C GLY A 78 -0.83 -20.76 -8.00
N ILE A 79 0.09 -20.64 -7.04
CA ILE A 79 0.03 -19.61 -6.01
C ILE A 79 0.20 -18.24 -6.67
N ALA A 80 -0.67 -17.29 -6.35
CA ALA A 80 -0.57 -15.92 -6.80
C ALA A 80 -0.53 -14.99 -5.57
N LEU A 81 0.63 -14.41 -5.29
CA LEU A 81 0.78 -13.38 -4.27
C LEU A 81 0.48 -12.03 -4.91
N CYS A 82 -0.75 -11.58 -4.75
CA CYS A 82 -1.18 -10.30 -5.26
C CYS A 82 -0.79 -9.22 -4.26
N SER A 83 0.03 -8.26 -4.68
CA SER A 83 0.17 -6.99 -3.98
C SER A 83 -1.06 -6.14 -4.27
N ARG A 84 -2.23 -6.58 -3.78
CA ARG A 84 -3.42 -5.73 -3.74
C ARG A 84 -3.31 -4.84 -2.51
N GLU A 85 -2.64 -3.71 -2.70
CA GLU A 85 -2.87 -2.44 -2.01
C GLU A 85 -3.50 -2.53 -0.61
N LYS A 86 -2.79 -3.12 0.34
CA LYS A 86 -2.95 -2.75 1.75
C LYS A 86 -1.55 -2.54 2.28
N THR A 87 -1.18 -1.28 2.43
CA THR A 87 0.11 -0.95 3.02
C THR A 87 0.16 -1.52 4.44
N GLU A 88 1.36 -1.72 4.99
CA GLU A 88 1.54 -2.17 6.37
C GLU A 88 0.70 -1.32 7.33
N GLU A 89 0.61 -0.02 7.06
CA GLU A 89 -0.17 0.94 7.82
C GLU A 89 -1.69 0.68 7.72
N GLU A 90 -2.21 0.26 6.57
CA GLU A 90 -3.62 -0.16 6.47
C GLU A 90 -3.88 -1.43 7.30
N HIS A 91 -2.91 -2.35 7.34
CA HIS A 91 -2.99 -3.55 8.18
C HIS A 91 -2.92 -3.24 9.67
N VAL A 92 -2.01 -2.36 10.10
CA VAL A 92 -1.90 -1.88 11.49
C VAL A 92 -3.19 -1.17 11.90
N TYR A 93 -3.72 -0.27 11.06
CA TYR A 93 -4.98 0.41 11.36
C TYR A 93 -6.13 -0.57 11.53
N ARG A 94 -6.31 -1.52 10.61
CA ARG A 94 -7.40 -2.51 10.72
C ARG A 94 -7.28 -3.39 11.97
N ARG A 95 -6.05 -3.66 12.42
CA ARG A 95 -5.80 -4.55 13.57
C ARG A 95 -5.86 -3.84 14.92
N TYR A 96 -5.40 -2.59 14.98
CA TYR A 96 -5.19 -1.88 16.24
C TYR A 96 -5.96 -0.55 16.34
N GLY A 97 -6.64 -0.13 15.26
CA GLY A 97 -7.37 1.15 15.21
C GLY A 97 -6.47 2.39 15.13
N ASP A 98 -5.14 2.22 15.07
CA ASP A 98 -4.18 3.33 15.01
C ASP A 98 -3.84 3.67 13.55
N LEU A 99 -4.27 4.85 13.10
CA LEU A 99 -3.98 5.36 11.74
C LEU A 99 -2.98 6.50 11.82
N ARG A 100 -1.74 6.24 11.40
CA ARG A 100 -0.73 7.30 11.24
C ARG A 100 -1.01 8.06 9.96
N ILE A 101 -1.44 9.32 10.09
CA ILE A 101 -1.72 10.18 8.93
C ILE A 101 -0.39 10.70 8.36
N PRO A 102 -0.07 10.46 7.07
CA PRO A 102 1.13 11.01 6.43
C PRO A 102 1.20 12.55 6.54
N SER A 103 2.39 13.10 6.82
CA SER A 103 2.58 14.54 7.00
C SER A 103 2.16 15.36 5.78
N CYS A 104 2.39 14.85 4.57
CA CYS A 104 1.96 15.49 3.33
C CYS A 104 0.43 15.64 3.24
N ILE A 105 -0.35 14.63 3.65
CA ILE A 105 -1.82 14.70 3.72
C ILE A 105 -2.23 15.70 4.81
N GLN A 106 -1.52 15.70 5.95
CA GLN A 106 -1.85 16.64 7.03
C GLN A 106 -1.65 18.09 6.60
N GLU A 107 -0.50 18.41 6.01
CA GLU A 107 -0.20 19.74 5.49
C GLU A 107 -1.20 20.15 4.42
N LEU A 108 -1.48 19.26 3.45
CA LEU A 108 -2.44 19.52 2.38
C LEU A 108 -3.82 19.89 2.94
N LEU A 109 -4.37 19.08 3.84
CA LEU A 109 -5.71 19.33 4.37
C LEU A 109 -5.77 20.56 5.30
N ARG A 110 -4.70 20.86 6.04
CA ARG A 110 -4.60 22.13 6.80
C ARG A 110 -4.65 23.34 5.87
N ARG A 111 -3.97 23.29 4.72
CA ARG A 111 -4.04 24.37 3.70
C ARG A 111 -5.45 24.54 3.13
N VAL A 112 -6.22 23.46 3.01
CA VAL A 112 -7.64 23.54 2.61
C VAL A 112 -8.46 24.25 3.69
N VAL A 113 -8.28 23.90 4.97
CA VAL A 113 -8.93 24.56 6.11
C VAL A 113 -8.61 26.06 6.14
N ASP A 114 -7.33 26.40 5.97
CA ASP A 114 -6.83 27.78 5.98
C ASP A 114 -7.27 28.60 4.75
N GLY A 115 -8.00 27.98 3.80
CA GLY A 115 -8.49 28.64 2.59
C GLY A 115 -7.42 28.93 1.55
N GLN A 116 -6.26 28.29 1.65
CA GLN A 116 -5.19 28.40 0.64
C GLN A 116 -5.50 27.60 -0.63
N HIS A 117 -6.45 26.66 -0.56
CA HIS A 117 -6.99 25.94 -1.70
C HIS A 117 -8.47 26.26 -1.90
N VAL A 118 -8.87 26.39 -3.17
CA VAL A 118 -10.27 26.52 -3.57
C VAL A 118 -11.00 25.22 -3.30
N THR A 119 -12.22 25.33 -2.77
CA THR A 119 -13.09 24.21 -2.43
C THR A 119 -14.29 24.16 -3.39
N PRO A 120 -14.75 22.95 -3.79
CA PRO A 120 -14.21 21.64 -3.42
C PRO A 120 -12.85 21.36 -4.04
N PHE A 121 -11.94 20.82 -3.23
CA PHE A 121 -10.59 20.47 -3.65
C PHE A 121 -10.52 19.01 -4.06
N ALA A 122 -10.19 18.75 -5.32
CA ALA A 122 -10.04 17.41 -5.86
C ALA A 122 -8.62 16.88 -5.64
N LEU A 123 -8.49 15.77 -4.91
CA LEU A 123 -7.22 15.08 -4.77
C LEU A 123 -6.91 14.23 -6.02
N SER A 124 -5.64 13.84 -6.15
CA SER A 124 -5.18 13.01 -7.27
C SER A 124 -5.97 11.70 -7.36
N PRO A 125 -6.36 11.24 -8.57
CA PRO A 125 -6.95 9.91 -8.72
C PRO A 125 -5.94 8.79 -8.37
N SER A 126 -4.64 9.10 -8.38
CA SER A 126 -3.56 8.17 -8.04
C SER A 126 -3.43 7.86 -6.55
N LEU A 127 -4.30 8.42 -5.69
CA LEU A 127 -4.28 8.07 -4.28
C LEU A 127 -4.59 6.59 -4.07
N THR A 128 -3.71 5.94 -3.34
CA THR A 128 -3.86 4.55 -2.87
C THR A 128 -5.05 4.42 -1.91
N SER A 129 -5.48 3.18 -1.69
CA SER A 129 -6.52 2.87 -0.69
C SER A 129 -6.19 3.40 0.71
N PHE A 130 -4.92 3.28 1.13
CA PHE A 130 -4.44 3.80 2.40
C PHE A 130 -4.50 5.33 2.47
N GLU A 131 -3.98 6.03 1.45
CA GLU A 131 -3.99 7.50 1.44
C GLU A 131 -5.41 8.06 1.41
N ARG A 132 -6.34 7.41 0.71
CA ARG A 132 -7.76 7.76 0.74
C ARG A 132 -8.34 7.63 2.14
N LEU A 133 -8.08 6.52 2.82
CA LEU A 133 -8.52 6.30 4.20
C LEU A 133 -7.92 7.34 5.17
N ALA A 134 -6.61 7.60 5.07
CA ALA A 134 -5.93 8.64 5.85
C ALA A 134 -6.54 10.02 5.60
N THR A 135 -6.83 10.35 4.34
CA THR A 135 -7.46 11.62 3.97
C THR A 135 -8.86 11.73 4.56
N HIS A 136 -9.69 10.68 4.46
CA HIS A 136 -11.02 10.64 5.07
C HIS A 136 -10.98 10.90 6.58
N ARG A 137 -10.14 10.16 7.31
CA ARG A 137 -10.03 10.30 8.77
C ARG A 137 -9.51 11.66 9.18
N PHE A 138 -8.50 12.18 8.49
CA PHE A 138 -7.94 13.48 8.85
C PHE A 138 -8.87 14.64 8.46
N ALA A 139 -9.59 14.54 7.35
CA ALA A 139 -10.63 15.49 6.98
C ALA A 139 -11.77 15.53 8.03
N GLU A 140 -12.23 14.36 8.49
CA GLU A 140 -13.21 14.24 9.58
C GLU A 140 -12.71 14.93 10.87
N GLN A 141 -11.45 14.71 11.26
CA GLN A 141 -10.84 15.35 12.42
C GLN A 141 -10.75 16.88 12.30
N LEU A 142 -10.57 17.40 11.09
CA LEU A 142 -10.50 18.84 10.80
C LEU A 142 -11.89 19.48 10.59
N GLY A 143 -12.97 18.70 10.67
CA GLY A 143 -14.32 19.20 10.36
C GLY A 143 -14.55 19.54 8.89
N LEU A 144 -13.71 19.00 7.99
CA LEU A 144 -13.94 19.07 6.56
C LEU A 144 -14.96 18.01 6.13
N MET A 145 -15.72 18.35 5.09
CA MET A 145 -16.57 17.40 4.39
C MET A 145 -15.77 16.68 3.30
N HIS A 146 -16.13 15.46 2.95
CA HIS A 146 -15.40 14.67 1.95
C HIS A 146 -16.29 13.69 1.19
N GLY A 147 -15.93 13.37 -0.06
CA GLY A 147 -16.69 12.46 -0.93
C GLY A 147 -15.84 11.87 -2.05
N SER A 148 -16.08 10.60 -2.41
CA SER A 148 -15.47 9.98 -3.58
C SER A 148 -16.44 10.04 -4.75
N HIS A 149 -16.06 10.66 -5.86
CA HIS A 149 -16.87 10.72 -7.09
C HIS A 149 -16.15 10.04 -8.26
N GLY A 150 -16.93 9.52 -9.20
CA GLY A 150 -16.46 8.76 -10.37
C GLY A 150 -16.08 7.30 -10.05
N THR A 151 -15.75 6.55 -11.10
CA THR A 151 -15.42 5.12 -11.03
C THR A 151 -14.04 4.79 -11.61
N GLY A 152 -13.48 3.64 -11.21
CA GLY A 152 -12.20 3.14 -11.72
C GLY A 152 -11.05 4.15 -11.63
N LEU A 153 -10.33 4.35 -12.74
CA LEU A 153 -9.19 5.27 -12.86
C LEU A 153 -9.59 6.75 -12.79
N ARG A 154 -10.87 7.06 -12.97
CA ARG A 154 -11.40 8.43 -12.88
C ARG A 154 -11.90 8.77 -11.47
N ARG A 155 -11.92 7.81 -10.55
CA ARG A 155 -12.40 8.02 -9.18
C ARG A 155 -11.50 9.01 -8.44
N ARG A 156 -12.05 10.15 -8.03
CA ARG A 156 -11.36 11.18 -7.26
C ARG A 156 -11.98 11.33 -5.88
N LEU A 157 -11.12 11.66 -4.91
CA LEU A 157 -11.56 12.06 -3.58
C LEU A 157 -11.62 13.59 -3.57
N PHE A 158 -12.74 14.14 -3.12
CA PHE A 158 -12.97 15.56 -2.94
C PHE A 158 -13.06 15.88 -1.46
N VAL A 159 -12.53 17.05 -1.08
CA VAL A 159 -12.66 17.62 0.27
C VAL A 159 -13.12 19.07 0.17
N TRP A 160 -14.00 19.51 1.07
CA TRP A 160 -14.52 20.89 1.07
C TRP A 160 -14.85 21.35 2.49
N ARG A 161 -14.93 22.68 2.69
CA ARG A 161 -15.29 23.23 3.99
C ARG A 161 -16.80 23.13 4.18
N GLN A 162 -17.22 23.06 5.44
CA GLN A 162 -18.63 23.06 5.77
C GLN A 162 -19.29 24.37 5.29
N GLY A 163 -20.40 24.24 4.55
CA GLY A 163 -21.15 25.37 3.99
C GLY A 163 -20.75 25.77 2.58
N ASP A 164 -19.65 25.22 2.03
CA ASP A 164 -19.31 25.42 0.62
C ASP A 164 -20.34 24.75 -0.29
N ILE A 165 -20.68 25.40 -1.40
CA ILE A 165 -21.57 24.84 -2.42
C ILE A 165 -20.79 23.81 -3.23
N LEU A 166 -21.26 22.56 -3.20
CA LEU A 166 -20.78 21.53 -4.11
C LEU A 166 -21.34 21.80 -5.52
N PRO A 167 -20.48 21.88 -6.55
CA PRO A 167 -20.95 21.73 -7.92
C PRO A 167 -21.56 20.33 -8.05
N ASP A 168 -22.52 20.18 -8.97
CA ASP A 168 -23.10 18.88 -9.28
C ASP A 168 -22.01 17.99 -9.91
N LEU A 169 -21.37 17.15 -9.09
CA LEU A 169 -20.23 16.34 -9.50
C LEU A 169 -20.66 15.07 -10.25
N ASP A 170 -21.95 14.75 -10.23
CA ASP A 170 -22.50 13.53 -10.80
C ASP A 170 -23.16 13.78 -12.18
N SER A 171 -23.18 15.02 -12.67
CA SER A 171 -23.84 15.39 -13.94
C SER A 171 -22.99 15.15 -15.21
N GLU A 172 -21.79 14.57 -15.11
CA GLU A 172 -20.89 14.32 -16.26
C GLU A 172 -20.95 12.86 -16.81
N GLU A 173 -22.02 12.10 -16.55
CA GLU A 173 -22.19 10.73 -17.08
C GLU A 173 -22.86 10.63 -18.47
N GLU A 174 -22.83 11.68 -19.30
CA GLU A 174 -23.28 11.62 -20.70
C GLU A 174 -22.14 12.00 -21.65
N ASP A 175 -21.33 11.02 -22.05
CA ASP A 175 -20.64 10.95 -23.36
C ASP A 175 -20.01 9.56 -23.62
#